data_AF-A0A395IRT8-F1
#
_entry.id   AF-A0A395IRT8-F1
#
_cell.length_a   1.000
_cell.length_b   1.000
_cell.length_c   1.000
_cell.angle_alpha   90.00
_cell.angle_beta   90.00
_cell.angle_gamma   90.00
#
_symmetry.space_group_name_H-M   'P 1'
#
loop_
_entity.id
_entity.type
_entity.pdbx_description
1 polymer ?
#
loop_
_entity_poly.entity_id
_entity_poly.type
_entity_poly.pdbx_seq_one_letter_code
_entity_poly.pdbx_strand_id
1 'polypeptide(L)'
;MNISPESLTKIPASFATVSVGTTSTPLSSKLSAISSAGFTAIELGFPDLLSFASTFYKKEIIENDYDSLCAAGSEVKKLCEKNNLGIMMLQPFSNFEGWPEGSDERKDAFERAKGWIRIMGAISKVLAGDLRELADLLAEHNYRLAYENWCWATHAPTWREVWQIVQLVNRPNIGLCLDTFQTAGGEYGDPSTSSGLISHLGTQGQASEAGSARRYSTAERTGNGPASKA
;
A
#
# COMPACT_ATOMS: atom_id res chain seq x y z
N MET A 1 -22.55 -7.58 -10.21
CA MET A 1 -21.38 -7.85 -11.07
C MET A 1 -20.74 -9.11 -10.50
N ASN A 2 -20.64 -10.22 -11.25
CA ASN A 2 -20.07 -11.45 -10.71
C ASN A 2 -18.54 -11.42 -10.86
N ILE A 3 -17.84 -11.67 -9.76
CA ILE A 3 -16.39 -11.84 -9.75
C ILE A 3 -16.10 -13.31 -10.06
N SER A 4 -15.33 -13.59 -11.10
CA SER A 4 -14.83 -14.94 -11.43
C SER A 4 -13.32 -15.03 -11.24
N PRO A 5 -12.73 -16.23 -11.09
CA PRO A 5 -11.27 -16.38 -11.01
C PRO A 5 -10.53 -15.75 -12.20
N GLU A 6 -11.07 -15.86 -13.42
CA GLU A 6 -10.51 -15.26 -14.65
C GLU A 6 -10.69 -13.74 -14.72
N SER A 7 -11.53 -13.16 -13.88
CA SER A 7 -11.60 -11.70 -13.71
C SER A 7 -10.49 -11.18 -12.79
N LEU A 8 -10.02 -12.00 -11.84
CA LEU A 8 -8.93 -11.65 -10.92
C LEU A 8 -7.57 -11.64 -11.62
N THR A 9 -7.33 -12.53 -12.58
CA THR A 9 -6.09 -12.55 -13.38
C THR A 9 -5.92 -11.34 -14.30
N LYS A 10 -6.93 -10.48 -14.42
CA LYS A 10 -6.89 -9.22 -15.17
C LYS A 10 -6.60 -8.00 -14.29
N ILE A 11 -6.50 -8.18 -12.97
CA ILE A 11 -6.12 -7.11 -12.05
C ILE A 11 -4.62 -6.81 -12.28
N PRO A 12 -4.24 -5.57 -12.63
CA PRO A 12 -2.84 -5.21 -12.78
C PRO A 12 -2.08 -5.41 -11.47
N ALA A 13 -0.92 -6.06 -11.54
CA ALA A 13 -0.03 -6.24 -10.40
C ALA A 13 1.12 -5.23 -10.47
N SER A 14 1.37 -4.54 -9.36
CA SER A 14 2.54 -3.68 -9.16
C SER A 14 3.44 -4.23 -8.06
N PHE A 15 4.68 -3.75 -8.02
CA PHE A 15 5.58 -3.95 -6.89
C PHE A 15 6.15 -2.61 -6.41
N ALA A 16 6.22 -2.40 -5.09
CA ALA A 16 6.77 -1.19 -4.51
C ALA A 16 8.29 -1.13 -4.63
N THR A 17 8.84 -0.02 -5.13
CA THR A 17 10.30 0.10 -5.34
C THR A 17 11.08 0.06 -4.01
N VAL A 18 10.51 0.57 -2.92
CA VAL A 18 11.15 0.53 -1.58
C VAL A 18 11.30 -0.89 -1.05
N SER A 19 10.47 -1.82 -1.52
CA SER A 19 10.50 -3.24 -1.12
C SER A 19 11.53 -4.07 -1.90
N VAL A 20 12.32 -3.45 -2.79
CA VAL A 20 13.37 -4.10 -3.58
C VAL A 20 14.75 -3.59 -3.18
N GLY A 21 15.59 -4.49 -2.66
CA GLY A 21 16.97 -4.19 -2.30
C GLY A 21 17.09 -3.30 -1.06
N THR A 22 17.95 -2.28 -1.15
CA THR A 22 18.27 -1.34 -0.06
C THR A 22 18.06 0.12 -0.52
N THR A 23 18.16 1.07 0.40
CA THR A 23 18.16 2.52 0.11
C THR A 23 19.30 2.97 -0.81
N SER A 24 20.40 2.21 -0.86
CA SER A 24 21.54 2.44 -1.76
C SER A 24 21.43 1.70 -3.11
N THR A 25 20.41 0.88 -3.31
CA THR A 25 20.21 0.15 -4.57
C THR A 25 19.67 1.10 -5.65
N PRO A 26 20.36 1.27 -6.80
CA PRO A 26 19.90 2.20 -7.84
C PRO A 26 18.50 1.85 -8.36
N LEU A 27 17.66 2.87 -8.55
CA LEU A 27 16.28 2.71 -9.04
C LEU A 27 16.23 1.91 -10.36
N SER A 28 17.16 2.14 -11.29
CA SER A 28 17.25 1.35 -12.52
C SER A 28 17.41 -0.15 -12.30
N SER A 29 18.19 -0.57 -11.30
CA SER A 29 18.35 -1.98 -10.91
C SER A 29 17.06 -2.53 -10.28
N LYS A 30 16.36 -1.72 -9.47
CA LYS A 30 15.06 -2.10 -8.89
C LYS A 30 14.01 -2.33 -9.99
N LEU A 31 13.88 -1.40 -10.95
CA LEU A 31 12.97 -1.51 -12.09
C LEU A 31 13.26 -2.76 -12.93
N SER A 32 14.53 -3.02 -13.23
CA SER A 32 14.94 -4.21 -13.98
C SER A 32 14.57 -5.51 -13.26
N ALA A 33 14.76 -5.56 -11.93
CA ALA A 33 14.38 -6.71 -11.11
C ALA A 33 12.85 -6.93 -11.08
N ILE A 34 12.06 -5.86 -10.90
CA ILE A 34 10.59 -5.91 -10.87
C ILE A 34 10.04 -6.40 -12.22
N SER A 35 10.54 -5.85 -13.33
CA SER A 35 10.18 -6.28 -14.70
C SER A 35 10.56 -7.75 -14.95
N SER A 36 11.78 -8.15 -14.55
CA SER A 36 12.24 -9.55 -14.69
C SER A 36 11.43 -10.56 -13.86
N ALA A 37 10.80 -10.10 -12.77
CA ALA A 37 9.89 -10.91 -11.96
C ALA A 37 8.46 -11.01 -12.54
N GLY A 38 8.19 -10.37 -13.69
CA GLY A 38 6.91 -10.48 -14.41
C GLY A 38 5.85 -9.46 -14.01
N PHE A 39 6.18 -8.46 -13.17
CA PHE A 39 5.27 -7.36 -12.87
C PHE A 39 5.19 -6.40 -14.06
N THR A 40 4.00 -5.83 -14.28
CA THR A 40 3.73 -4.87 -15.36
C THR A 40 3.66 -3.43 -14.90
N ALA A 41 3.74 -3.19 -13.59
CA ALA A 41 3.75 -1.86 -13.01
C ALA A 41 4.61 -1.75 -11.74
N ILE A 42 4.88 -0.51 -11.33
CA ILE A 42 5.47 -0.19 -10.04
C ILE A 42 4.53 0.68 -9.20
N GLU A 43 4.76 0.60 -7.90
CA GLU A 43 4.42 1.63 -6.94
C GLU A 43 5.74 2.36 -6.61
N LEU A 44 5.83 3.64 -6.98
CA LEU A 44 7.08 4.41 -6.87
C LEU A 44 7.23 4.99 -5.47
N GLY A 45 8.28 4.57 -4.76
CA GLY A 45 8.70 5.15 -3.50
C GLY A 45 9.18 6.59 -3.64
N PHE A 46 8.66 7.52 -2.83
CA PHE A 46 9.22 8.87 -2.76
C PHE A 46 10.72 8.89 -2.35
N PRO A 47 11.20 8.06 -1.41
CA PRO A 47 12.64 7.97 -1.12
C PRO A 47 13.47 7.51 -2.34
N ASP A 48 12.94 6.63 -3.17
CA ASP A 48 13.61 6.19 -4.41
C ASP A 48 13.60 7.28 -5.49
N LEU A 49 12.52 8.05 -5.61
CA LEU A 49 12.47 9.23 -6.47
C LEU A 49 13.48 10.30 -6.03
N LEU A 50 13.58 10.58 -4.73
CA LEU A 50 14.51 11.56 -4.14
C LEU A 50 15.97 11.14 -4.34
N SER A 51 16.28 9.86 -4.08
CA SER A 51 17.59 9.25 -4.31
C SER A 51 17.98 9.27 -5.79
N PHE A 52 17.03 8.92 -6.68
CA PHE A 52 17.22 9.01 -8.12
C PHE A 52 17.44 10.45 -8.60
N ALA A 53 16.64 11.42 -8.13
CA ALA A 53 16.79 12.82 -8.47
C ALA A 53 18.16 13.36 -8.07
N SER A 54 18.62 13.06 -6.85
CA SER A 54 19.95 13.45 -6.36
C SER A 54 21.08 12.86 -7.23
N THR A 55 20.94 11.60 -7.62
CA THR A 55 21.88 10.93 -8.53
C THR A 55 21.87 11.55 -9.94
N PHE A 56 20.69 11.85 -10.47
CA PHE A 56 20.49 12.41 -11.81
C PHE A 56 21.08 13.82 -11.94
N TYR A 57 20.82 14.69 -10.96
CA TYR A 57 21.36 16.06 -10.94
C TYR A 57 22.81 16.16 -10.42
N LYS A 58 23.36 15.09 -9.84
CA LYS A 58 24.69 15.06 -9.20
C LYS A 58 24.85 16.12 -8.08
N LYS A 59 23.75 16.45 -7.41
CA LYS A 59 23.65 17.31 -6.22
C LYS A 59 22.63 16.69 -5.27
N GLU A 60 22.68 17.06 -4.00
CA GLU A 60 21.58 16.75 -3.07
C GLU A 60 20.29 17.43 -3.54
N ILE A 61 19.21 16.66 -3.64
CA ILE A 61 17.84 17.15 -3.85
C ILE A 61 17.10 16.99 -2.53
N ILE A 62 16.45 18.06 -2.08
CA ILE A 62 15.63 18.09 -0.86
C ILE A 62 14.16 17.84 -1.20
N GLU A 63 13.39 17.36 -0.22
CA GLU A 63 12.02 16.87 -0.42
C GLU A 63 11.03 17.90 -0.98
N ASN A 64 11.34 19.20 -0.89
CA ASN A 64 10.53 20.30 -1.39
C ASN A 64 11.07 21.00 -2.66
N ASP A 65 12.14 20.48 -3.28
CA ASP A 65 12.60 20.91 -4.62
C ASP A 65 11.71 20.26 -5.71
N TYR A 66 10.43 20.64 -5.70
CA TYR A 66 9.39 20.03 -6.55
C TYR A 66 9.67 20.17 -8.05
N ASP A 67 10.35 21.25 -8.46
CA ASP A 67 10.70 21.46 -9.87
C ASP A 67 11.72 20.40 -10.34
N SER A 68 12.76 20.15 -9.53
CA SER A 68 13.73 19.08 -9.79
C SER A 68 13.09 17.70 -9.66
N LEU A 69 12.20 17.49 -8.69
CA LEU A 69 11.51 16.20 -8.49
C LEU A 69 10.54 15.87 -9.65
N CYS A 70 9.80 16.84 -10.18
CA CYS A 70 8.93 16.64 -11.36
C CYS A 70 9.73 16.30 -12.63
N ALA A 71 10.86 16.98 -12.84
CA ALA A 71 11.76 16.69 -13.95
C ALA A 71 12.44 15.31 -13.80
N ALA A 72 12.89 14.95 -12.59
CA ALA A 72 13.40 13.61 -12.30
C ALA A 72 12.32 12.53 -12.49
N GLY A 73 11.09 12.76 -12.04
CA GLY A 73 9.94 11.86 -12.25
C GLY A 73 9.63 11.63 -13.73
N SER A 74 9.84 12.64 -14.57
CA SER A 74 9.74 12.51 -16.04
C SER A 74 10.81 11.59 -16.64
N GLU A 75 12.02 11.55 -16.06
CA GLU A 75 13.04 10.57 -16.44
C GLU A 75 12.76 9.17 -15.86
N VAL A 76 12.22 9.06 -14.63
CA VAL A 76 11.75 7.79 -14.07
C VAL A 76 10.67 7.16 -14.95
N LYS A 77 9.73 7.95 -15.48
CA LYS A 77 8.74 7.47 -16.45
C LYS A 77 9.39 6.83 -17.68
N LYS A 78 10.38 7.49 -18.29
CA LYS A 78 11.14 6.95 -19.43
C LYS A 78 11.91 5.66 -19.07
N LEU A 79 12.39 5.54 -17.83
CA LEU A 79 13.02 4.31 -17.34
C LEU A 79 12.00 3.17 -17.17
N CYS A 80 10.78 3.48 -16.70
CA CYS A 80 9.71 2.50 -16.59
C CYS A 80 9.27 2.01 -17.98
N GLU A 81 9.06 2.93 -18.94
CA GLU A 81 8.76 2.62 -20.34
C GLU A 81 9.82 1.69 -20.96
N LYS A 82 11.12 1.94 -20.75
CA LYS A 82 12.22 1.07 -21.21
C LYS A 82 12.23 -0.32 -20.58
N ASN A 83 11.60 -0.50 -19.42
CA ASN A 83 11.48 -1.79 -18.72
C ASN A 83 10.10 -2.43 -18.92
N ASN A 84 9.25 -1.90 -19.81
CA ASN A 84 7.85 -2.32 -20.00
C ASN A 84 6.99 -2.23 -18.72
N LEU A 85 7.30 -1.27 -17.84
CA LEU A 85 6.58 -1.01 -16.59
C LEU A 85 5.73 0.26 -16.71
N GLY A 86 4.50 0.22 -16.19
CA GLY A 86 3.73 1.41 -15.83
C GLY A 86 4.09 1.92 -14.43
N ILE A 87 3.77 3.17 -14.12
CA ILE A 87 3.70 3.67 -12.74
C ILE A 87 2.22 3.67 -12.36
N MET A 88 1.83 2.82 -11.41
CA MET A 88 0.42 2.67 -10.99
C MET A 88 0.08 3.52 -9.77
N MET A 89 1.06 3.75 -8.90
CA MET A 89 0.91 4.46 -7.63
C MET A 89 2.20 5.21 -7.28
N LEU A 90 2.06 6.33 -6.56
CA LEU A 90 3.13 6.99 -5.84
C LEU A 90 2.88 6.74 -4.33
N GLN A 91 3.92 6.35 -3.59
CA GLN A 91 3.79 5.91 -2.18
C GLN A 91 3.27 6.99 -1.22
N PRO A 92 2.83 6.63 0.01
CA PRO A 92 1.98 7.52 0.79
C PRO A 92 2.64 8.83 1.19
N PHE A 93 1.80 9.86 1.21
CA PHE A 93 2.11 11.19 1.68
C PHE A 93 1.92 11.28 3.20
N SER A 94 2.96 10.89 3.95
CA SER A 94 2.89 10.73 5.42
C SER A 94 2.65 12.04 6.19
N ASN A 95 2.04 11.91 7.38
CA ASN A 95 1.84 12.98 8.36
C ASN A 95 1.11 14.22 7.79
N PHE A 96 0.05 14.01 7.01
CA PHE A 96 -0.75 15.11 6.45
C PHE A 96 -1.84 15.61 7.41
N GLU A 97 -2.50 14.67 8.07
CA GLU A 97 -3.73 14.87 8.81
C GLU A 97 -3.53 14.97 10.34
N GLY A 98 -4.59 15.36 11.06
CA GLY A 98 -4.61 15.39 12.54
C GLY A 98 -4.08 16.67 13.20
N TRP A 99 -3.54 17.63 12.44
CA TRP A 99 -2.97 18.86 12.97
C TRP A 99 -4.03 19.92 13.39
N PRO A 100 -3.82 20.65 14.51
CA PRO A 100 -4.73 21.72 14.94
C PRO A 100 -4.93 22.84 13.91
N GLU A 101 -6.11 23.45 13.90
CA GLU A 101 -6.41 24.56 13.00
C GLU A 101 -5.50 25.77 13.28
N GLY A 102 -4.90 26.32 12.22
CA GLY A 102 -3.98 27.46 12.30
C GLY A 102 -2.53 27.14 12.71
N SER A 103 -2.20 25.89 13.08
CA SER A 103 -0.85 25.50 13.50
C SER A 103 0.17 25.56 12.35
N ASP A 104 1.46 25.64 12.69
CA ASP A 104 2.54 25.68 11.69
C ASP A 104 2.80 24.31 11.07
N GLU A 105 2.58 23.22 11.81
CA GLU A 105 2.60 21.84 11.31
C GLU A 105 1.47 21.62 10.29
N ARG A 106 0.28 22.20 10.53
CA ARG A 106 -0.81 22.18 9.56
C ARG A 106 -0.46 22.98 8.30
N LYS A 107 0.25 24.11 8.42
CA LYS A 107 0.74 24.88 7.26
C LYS A 107 1.77 24.08 6.47
N ASP A 108 2.76 23.50 7.14
CA ASP A 108 3.76 22.60 6.54
C ASP A 108 3.11 21.42 5.82
N ALA A 109 2.19 20.71 6.48
CA ALA A 109 1.47 19.59 5.89
C ALA A 109 0.72 19.99 4.61
N PHE A 110 0.12 21.18 4.58
CA PHE A 110 -0.53 21.72 3.37
C PHE A 110 0.46 22.24 2.31
N GLU A 111 1.64 22.77 2.67
CA GLU A 111 2.69 23.12 1.69
C GLU A 111 3.34 21.89 1.06
N ARG A 112 3.64 20.87 1.88
CA ARG A 112 4.08 19.56 1.42
C ARG A 112 3.01 18.90 0.53
N ALA A 113 1.74 18.97 0.94
CA ALA A 113 0.63 18.48 0.13
C ALA A 113 0.59 19.22 -1.20
N LYS A 114 0.60 20.56 -1.22
CA LYS A 114 0.66 21.41 -2.44
C LYS A 114 1.82 21.02 -3.36
N GLY A 115 2.97 20.63 -2.84
CA GLY A 115 4.08 20.10 -3.63
C GLY A 115 3.78 18.75 -4.29
N TRP A 116 3.29 17.80 -3.50
CA TRP A 116 2.74 16.51 -3.97
C TRP A 116 1.52 16.67 -4.90
N ILE A 117 0.88 17.83 -4.86
CA ILE A 117 -0.26 18.27 -5.64
C ILE A 117 0.16 18.93 -6.95
N ARG A 118 1.30 19.62 -6.99
CA ARG A 118 2.01 19.96 -8.24
C ARG A 118 2.51 18.70 -8.96
N ILE A 119 2.53 17.57 -8.25
CA ILE A 119 2.62 16.22 -8.81
C ILE A 119 1.21 15.61 -9.08
N MET A 120 0.10 16.03 -8.41
CA MET A 120 -1.23 15.35 -8.43
C MET A 120 -2.61 16.11 -8.34
N GLY A 121 -3.00 16.90 -7.30
CA GLY A 121 -4.45 17.22 -6.98
C GLY A 121 -4.75 18.52 -6.17
N ALA A 122 -5.79 18.67 -5.30
CA ALA A 122 -5.89 19.71 -4.20
C ALA A 122 -7.21 19.92 -3.35
N ILE A 123 -7.10 19.90 -2.00
CA ILE A 123 -7.84 20.70 -0.94
C ILE A 123 -9.20 20.13 -0.38
N SER A 124 -10.12 20.87 0.30
CA SER A 124 -10.65 20.74 1.71
C SER A 124 -12.13 20.31 2.08
N LYS A 125 -12.41 20.09 3.41
CA LYS A 125 -13.66 20.00 4.28
C LYS A 125 -13.99 18.70 5.09
N VAL A 126 -13.38 18.29 6.20
CA VAL A 126 -12.01 18.46 6.76
C VAL A 126 -11.24 17.13 6.67
N LEU A 127 -11.95 16.00 6.45
CA LEU A 127 -11.37 14.74 5.96
C LEU A 127 -12.17 14.28 4.73
N ALA A 128 -13.47 14.00 4.87
CA ALA A 128 -14.34 13.69 3.73
C ALA A 128 -14.56 14.87 2.74
N GLY A 129 -14.04 16.05 3.04
CA GLY A 129 -13.91 17.16 2.10
C GLY A 129 -12.48 17.31 1.62
N ASP A 130 -11.49 17.19 2.52
CA ASP A 130 -10.06 17.18 2.14
C ASP A 130 -9.73 16.08 1.12
N LEU A 131 -10.49 14.99 1.12
CA LEU A 131 -10.43 13.93 0.12
C LEU A 131 -11.33 14.19 -1.10
N ARG A 132 -12.39 15.01 -0.97
CA ARG A 132 -13.35 15.35 -2.04
C ARG A 132 -12.79 16.38 -2.99
N GLU A 133 -12.32 17.47 -2.42
CA GLU A 133 -11.86 18.64 -3.15
C GLU A 133 -10.43 18.29 -3.66
N LEU A 134 -9.61 17.52 -2.92
CA LEU A 134 -8.45 16.78 -3.48
C LEU A 134 -8.81 15.86 -4.64
N ALA A 135 -9.88 15.07 -4.55
CA ALA A 135 -10.34 14.26 -5.66
C ALA A 135 -10.84 15.10 -6.84
N ASP A 136 -11.45 16.27 -6.63
CA ASP A 136 -11.83 17.19 -7.70
C ASP A 136 -10.61 17.67 -8.49
N LEU A 137 -9.55 18.13 -7.83
CA LEU A 137 -8.34 18.58 -8.51
C LEU A 137 -7.45 17.43 -9.02
N LEU A 138 -7.52 16.23 -8.43
CA LEU A 138 -6.98 15.00 -9.07
C LEU A 138 -7.70 14.71 -10.40
N ALA A 139 -9.01 15.00 -10.49
CA ALA A 139 -9.79 14.73 -11.70
C ALA A 139 -9.39 15.65 -12.87
N GLU A 140 -8.89 16.86 -12.62
CA GLU A 140 -8.31 17.75 -13.65
C GLU A 140 -7.15 17.10 -14.41
N HIS A 141 -6.43 16.18 -13.74
CA HIS A 141 -5.32 15.41 -14.31
C HIS A 141 -5.69 13.96 -14.66
N ASN A 142 -6.98 13.60 -14.60
CA ASN A 142 -7.49 12.23 -14.77
C ASN A 142 -6.87 11.21 -13.78
N TYR A 143 -6.51 11.67 -12.57
CA TYR A 143 -5.98 10.84 -11.49
C TYR A 143 -7.06 10.37 -10.53
N ARG A 144 -6.73 9.34 -9.75
CA ARG A 144 -7.61 8.69 -8.78
C ARG A 144 -6.95 8.66 -7.40
N LEU A 145 -7.78 8.82 -6.36
CA LEU A 145 -7.38 8.75 -4.96
C LEU A 145 -7.72 7.37 -4.39
N ALA A 146 -6.80 6.77 -3.63
CA ALA A 146 -7.08 5.59 -2.82
C ALA A 146 -6.74 5.92 -1.37
N TYR A 147 -7.69 5.72 -0.45
CA TYR A 147 -7.48 5.96 0.97
C TYR A 147 -7.05 4.67 1.68
N GLU A 148 -5.88 4.69 2.32
CA GLU A 148 -5.41 3.64 3.24
C GLU A 148 -5.64 4.09 4.69
N ASN A 149 -6.28 3.28 5.53
CA ASN A 149 -6.23 3.44 6.99
C ASN A 149 -5.05 2.68 7.58
N TRP A 150 -4.50 3.23 8.65
CA TRP A 150 -3.65 2.48 9.57
C TRP A 150 -4.48 1.88 10.70
N CYS A 151 -4.15 0.68 11.15
CA CYS A 151 -4.89 -0.02 12.21
C CYS A 151 -4.90 0.73 13.55
N TRP A 152 -3.91 1.60 13.77
CA TRP A 152 -3.79 2.48 14.93
C TRP A 152 -4.23 3.94 14.65
N ALA A 153 -4.99 4.19 13.57
CA ALA A 153 -5.49 5.53 13.25
C ALA A 153 -6.55 6.01 14.27
N THR A 154 -6.43 7.25 14.73
CA THR A 154 -7.29 7.86 15.77
C THR A 154 -8.77 7.97 15.40
N HIS A 155 -9.09 8.01 14.10
CA HIS A 155 -10.42 8.42 13.61
C HIS A 155 -11.09 7.46 12.61
N ALA A 156 -10.35 6.51 12.03
CA ALA A 156 -10.88 5.51 11.10
C ALA A 156 -9.97 4.27 11.03
N PRO A 157 -9.77 3.53 12.13
CA PRO A 157 -8.89 2.36 12.16
C PRO A 157 -9.41 1.16 11.35
N THR A 158 -10.71 1.07 11.05
CA THR A 158 -11.32 -0.04 10.28
C THR A 158 -11.55 0.29 8.80
N TRP A 159 -11.52 -0.71 7.91
CA TRP A 159 -11.84 -0.50 6.49
C TRP A 159 -13.29 0.00 6.29
N ARG A 160 -14.18 -0.34 7.22
CA ARG A 160 -15.60 0.07 7.21
C ARG A 160 -15.75 1.57 7.45
N GLU A 161 -15.00 2.13 8.39
CA GLU A 161 -15.02 3.58 8.68
C GLU A 161 -14.43 4.37 7.51
N VAL A 162 -13.33 3.89 6.91
CA VAL A 162 -12.82 4.48 5.66
C VAL A 162 -13.84 4.39 4.54
N TRP A 163 -14.54 3.27 4.39
CA TRP A 163 -15.58 3.17 3.36
C TRP A 163 -16.70 4.19 3.58
N GLN A 164 -17.13 4.43 4.81
CA GLN A 164 -18.09 5.50 5.13
C GLN A 164 -17.54 6.88 4.76
N ILE A 165 -16.25 7.16 5.02
CA ILE A 165 -15.58 8.40 4.61
C ILE A 165 -15.56 8.53 3.08
N VAL A 166 -15.18 7.49 2.34
CA VAL A 166 -15.16 7.46 0.87
C VAL A 166 -16.57 7.67 0.28
N GLN A 167 -17.62 7.13 0.92
CA GLN A 167 -19.00 7.40 0.54
C GLN A 167 -19.39 8.87 0.80
N LEU A 168 -19.00 9.45 1.94
CA LEU A 168 -19.24 10.86 2.27
C LEU A 168 -18.50 11.82 1.32
N VAL A 169 -17.32 11.44 0.83
CA VAL A 169 -16.56 12.17 -0.19
C VAL A 169 -17.36 12.34 -1.48
N ASN A 170 -18.13 11.32 -1.89
CA ASN A 170 -19.04 11.39 -3.03
C ASN A 170 -18.35 11.95 -4.30
N ARG A 171 -17.30 11.26 -4.74
CA ARG A 171 -16.58 11.49 -6.01
C ARG A 171 -16.32 10.15 -6.73
N PRO A 172 -16.37 10.12 -8.07
CA PRO A 172 -16.21 8.88 -8.83
C PRO A 172 -14.75 8.37 -8.89
N ASN A 173 -13.77 9.23 -8.60
CA ASN A 173 -12.34 8.94 -8.69
C ASN A 173 -11.66 8.68 -7.33
N ILE A 174 -12.40 8.54 -6.22
CA ILE A 174 -11.88 8.04 -4.95
C ILE A 174 -12.26 6.57 -4.70
N GLY A 175 -11.41 5.83 -3.99
CA GLY A 175 -11.69 4.46 -3.51
C GLY A 175 -10.88 4.10 -2.26
N LEU A 176 -10.90 2.81 -1.92
CA LEU A 176 -10.12 2.22 -0.83
C LEU A 176 -8.75 1.75 -1.33
N CYS A 177 -7.72 1.95 -0.52
CA CYS A 177 -6.50 1.14 -0.53
C CYS A 177 -6.63 0.13 0.61
N LEU A 178 -6.86 -1.15 0.29
CA LEU A 178 -7.02 -2.21 1.29
C LEU A 178 -5.68 -2.88 1.56
N ASP A 179 -4.98 -2.45 2.60
CA ASP A 179 -3.81 -3.17 3.10
C ASP A 179 -4.24 -4.34 4.02
N THR A 180 -3.61 -5.50 3.80
CA THR A 180 -3.96 -6.74 4.52
C THR A 180 -3.46 -6.73 5.98
N PHE A 181 -2.29 -6.14 6.24
CA PHE A 181 -1.76 -5.98 7.60
C PHE A 181 -2.57 -4.95 8.38
N GLN A 182 -2.91 -3.80 7.79
CA GLN A 182 -3.72 -2.78 8.47
C GLN A 182 -5.13 -3.33 8.78
N THR A 183 -5.77 -4.01 7.83
CA THR A 183 -7.08 -4.63 8.07
C THR A 183 -7.00 -5.68 9.18
N ALA A 184 -6.05 -6.63 9.10
CA ALA A 184 -5.92 -7.69 10.10
C ALA A 184 -5.45 -7.17 11.48
N GLY A 185 -4.57 -6.17 11.51
CA GLY A 185 -4.02 -5.59 12.73
C GLY A 185 -5.03 -4.78 13.53
N GLY A 186 -6.03 -4.18 12.87
CA GLY A 186 -7.10 -3.40 13.52
C GLY A 186 -8.34 -4.22 13.85
N GLU A 187 -8.68 -5.21 13.02
CA GLU A 187 -9.96 -5.94 13.11
C GLU A 187 -9.82 -7.40 13.58
N TYR A 188 -8.60 -7.92 13.79
CA TYR A 188 -8.39 -9.32 14.17
C TYR A 188 -7.29 -9.53 15.23
N GLY A 189 -6.13 -8.90 15.05
CA GLY A 189 -4.96 -9.04 15.93
C GLY A 189 -5.05 -8.20 17.20
N ASP A 190 -4.57 -8.76 18.33
CA ASP A 190 -4.32 -7.99 19.55
C ASP A 190 -3.08 -8.54 20.27
N PRO A 191 -1.91 -7.88 20.16
CA PRO A 191 -0.66 -8.32 20.78
C PRO A 191 -0.63 -8.16 22.30
N SER A 192 -1.64 -7.53 22.91
CA SER A 192 -1.78 -7.46 24.37
C SER A 192 -2.47 -8.69 24.98
N THR A 193 -3.07 -9.55 24.16
CA THR A 193 -3.72 -10.79 24.60
C THR A 193 -2.81 -12.01 24.47
N SER A 194 -3.01 -13.01 25.33
CA SER A 194 -2.33 -14.31 25.22
C SER A 194 -2.70 -15.11 23.97
N SER A 195 -3.85 -14.81 23.34
CA SER A 195 -4.29 -15.39 22.07
C SER A 195 -3.70 -14.71 20.83
N GLY A 196 -3.16 -13.49 20.96
CA GLY A 196 -2.82 -12.64 19.81
C GLY A 196 -4.04 -12.14 19.03
N LEU A 197 -5.26 -12.31 19.57
CA LEU A 197 -6.55 -12.02 18.93
C LEU A 197 -7.37 -11.08 19.81
N ILE A 198 -8.13 -10.17 19.19
CA ILE A 198 -9.05 -9.30 19.93
C ILE A 198 -10.03 -10.18 20.75
N SER A 199 -10.21 -9.85 22.03
CA SER A 199 -10.82 -10.73 23.05
C SER A 199 -12.24 -11.24 22.73
N HIS A 200 -13.04 -10.47 21.99
CA HIS A 200 -14.40 -10.86 21.57
C HIS A 200 -14.42 -11.81 20.37
N LEU A 201 -13.31 -11.94 19.64
CA LEU A 201 -13.10 -12.93 18.58
C LEU A 201 -12.45 -14.21 19.15
N GLY A 202 -11.52 -14.05 20.10
CA GLY A 202 -10.80 -15.16 20.75
C GLY A 202 -11.67 -16.20 21.48
N THR A 203 -12.94 -15.89 21.74
CA THR A 203 -13.91 -16.81 22.40
C THR A 203 -14.82 -17.58 21.44
N GLN A 204 -14.93 -17.20 20.16
CA GLN A 204 -15.77 -17.95 19.20
C GLN A 204 -15.08 -19.19 18.59
N GLY A 205 -13.74 -19.31 18.71
CA GLY A 205 -12.97 -20.39 18.10
C GLY A 205 -12.88 -21.71 18.88
N GLN A 206 -13.31 -21.79 20.15
CA GLN A 206 -13.10 -22.97 21.00
C GLN A 206 -14.28 -23.94 21.11
N ALA A 207 -15.35 -23.76 20.32
CA ALA A 207 -16.60 -24.50 20.50
C ALA A 207 -17.23 -25.10 19.23
N SER A 208 -16.47 -25.74 18.32
CA SER A 208 -17.00 -26.80 17.41
C SER A 208 -16.00 -27.52 16.47
N GLU A 209 -14.75 -27.84 16.84
CA GLU A 209 -13.83 -28.64 15.98
C GLU A 209 -13.49 -30.06 16.48
N ALA A 210 -14.24 -30.59 17.46
CA ALA A 210 -14.10 -31.99 17.90
C ALA A 210 -14.66 -33.04 16.89
N GLY A 211 -14.83 -32.69 15.61
CA GLY A 211 -15.79 -33.36 14.71
C GLY A 211 -15.34 -33.68 13.28
N SER A 212 -14.10 -33.41 12.84
CA SER A 212 -13.67 -33.79 11.47
C SER A 212 -12.17 -34.04 11.30
N ALA A 213 -11.56 -34.85 12.18
CA ALA A 213 -10.25 -35.45 11.91
C ALA A 213 -10.36 -36.55 10.82
N ARG A 214 -10.50 -36.15 9.54
CA ARG A 214 -10.44 -37.07 8.41
C ARG A 214 -9.03 -37.65 8.29
N ARG A 215 -8.94 -38.96 8.55
CA ARG A 215 -7.72 -39.77 8.44
C ARG A 215 -7.07 -39.60 7.07
N TYR A 216 -5.87 -39.02 7.03
CA TYR A 216 -4.89 -39.39 5.99
C TYR A 216 -4.09 -40.58 6.52
N SER A 217 -4.44 -41.76 6.00
CA SER A 217 -3.72 -43.00 6.26
C SER A 217 -2.36 -42.95 5.58
N THR A 218 -1.27 -43.09 6.33
CA THR A 218 0.04 -43.42 5.75
C THR A 218 -0.04 -44.82 5.14
N ALA A 219 0.18 -44.92 3.83
CA ALA A 219 0.15 -46.20 3.13
C ALA A 219 1.32 -47.10 3.58
N GLU A 220 0.98 -48.34 3.90
CA GLU A 220 1.95 -49.38 4.25
C GLU A 220 2.87 -49.70 3.05
N ARG A 221 4.16 -49.85 3.31
CA ARG A 221 5.01 -50.74 2.50
C ARG A 221 5.50 -51.88 3.39
N THR A 222 4.86 -53.03 3.23
CA THR A 222 5.29 -54.30 3.81
C THR A 222 6.55 -54.81 3.14
N GLY A 223 7.43 -55.45 3.91
CA GLY A 223 8.70 -56.01 3.43
C GLY A 223 9.40 -56.85 4.52
N ASN A 224 9.12 -58.16 4.53
CA ASN A 224 9.61 -59.12 5.54
C ASN A 224 11.14 -59.32 5.52
N GLY A 225 11.72 -59.63 6.70
CA GLY A 225 13.07 -60.22 6.84
C GLY A 225 13.60 -60.19 8.29
N PRO A 226 13.81 -61.35 8.99
CA PRO A 226 14.01 -61.37 10.45
C PRO A 226 15.46 -61.62 10.95
N ALA A 227 15.64 -61.34 12.27
CA ALA A 227 16.70 -61.79 13.19
C ALA A 227 18.13 -61.21 12.98
N SER A 228 18.92 -60.86 14.02
CA SER A 228 19.11 -61.56 15.29
C SER A 228 19.98 -60.79 16.31
N LYS A 229 19.80 -61.07 17.62
CA LYS A 229 20.73 -60.86 18.76
C LYS A 229 21.07 -59.39 19.13
N ALA A 230 21.29 -59.04 20.41
CA ALA A 230 21.37 -59.83 21.64
C ALA A 230 20.44 -59.27 22.74
#